data_AF-A0A166EW72-F1
#
_entry.id   AF-A0A166EW72-F1
#
_cell.length_a   1.000
_cell.length_b   1.000
_cell.length_c   1.000
_cell.angle_alpha   90.00
_cell.angle_beta   90.00
_cell.angle_gamma   90.00
#
_symmetry.space_group_name_H-M   'P 1'
#
loop_
_entity.id
_entity.type
_entity.pdbx_description
1 polymer ?
#
loop_
_entity_poly.entity_id
_entity_poly.type
_entity_poly.pdbx_seq_one_letter_code
_entity_poly.pdbx_strand_id
1 'polypeptide(L)'
;MKAKEMMDKDFVYVSADDTIEEVSIKMEASRKFTTPVIDSDKKLIGWITSFDITKGLRENKKFIHEVMSPKEDIKYMHENDPSRLAVLETSDSKLISIPVLDDNEVVIGVIRSFDIVNTLSSLYEVKVSKLYEAMEKQLKGVSWDELMEASAIISTRTTGQRIKPGEYERRIKDSTFGEAIWATGGLERFFVGLIAVGELVIARKVGKAR
;
A
#
# COMPACT_ATOMS: atom_id res chain seq x y z
N MET A 1 -2.63 3.68 7.44
CA MET A 1 -2.33 4.47 6.24
C MET A 1 -3.64 4.97 5.64
N LYS A 2 -3.69 6.26 5.36
CA LYS A 2 -4.78 6.99 4.71
C LYS A 2 -4.48 7.17 3.22
N ALA A 3 -5.51 7.45 2.41
CA ALA A 3 -5.39 7.67 0.97
C ALA A 3 -4.29 8.68 0.62
N LYS A 4 -4.24 9.80 1.35
CA LYS A 4 -3.24 10.87 1.14
C LYS A 4 -1.78 10.50 1.39
N GLU A 5 -1.55 9.39 2.09
CA GLU A 5 -0.21 8.85 2.32
C GLU A 5 0.24 7.91 1.18
N MET A 6 -0.70 7.39 0.39
CA MET A 6 -0.44 6.48 -0.74
C MET A 6 -0.48 7.19 -2.11
N MET A 7 -1.26 8.25 -2.24
CA MET A 7 -1.53 8.91 -3.52
C MET A 7 -0.29 9.55 -4.15
N ASP A 8 -0.25 9.54 -5.49
CA ASP A 8 0.62 10.41 -6.27
C ASP A 8 0.12 11.85 -6.20
N LYS A 9 0.95 12.74 -5.67
CA LYS A 9 0.67 14.19 -5.58
C LYS A 9 1.08 14.93 -6.85
N ASP A 10 1.99 14.35 -7.63
CA ASP A 10 2.48 14.89 -8.90
C ASP A 10 1.70 14.25 -10.06
N PHE A 11 0.38 14.40 -10.00
CA PHE A 11 -0.54 13.86 -11.01
C PHE A 11 -0.79 14.89 -12.12
N VAL A 12 -1.06 14.36 -13.30
CA VAL A 12 -1.51 15.15 -14.45
C VAL A 12 -3.03 15.30 -14.36
N TYR A 13 -3.54 16.46 -14.75
CA TYR A 13 -4.96 16.76 -14.89
C TYR A 13 -5.21 17.56 -16.16
N VAL A 14 -6.46 17.60 -16.64
CA VAL A 14 -6.86 18.32 -17.87
C VAL A 14 -8.16 19.09 -17.65
N SER A 15 -8.47 20.03 -18.54
CA SER A 15 -9.76 20.73 -18.60
C SER A 15 -10.73 20.03 -19.55
N ALA A 16 -12.03 20.24 -19.33
CA ALA A 16 -13.10 19.80 -20.23
C ALA A 16 -13.01 20.47 -21.61
N ASP A 17 -12.46 21.69 -21.67
CA ASP A 17 -12.29 22.50 -22.88
C ASP A 17 -10.95 22.26 -23.59
N ASP A 18 -10.04 21.45 -23.02
CA ASP A 18 -8.81 21.07 -23.69
C ASP A 18 -9.14 20.26 -24.95
N THR A 19 -8.30 20.36 -25.98
CA THR A 19 -8.49 19.54 -27.18
C THR A 19 -7.98 18.11 -26.95
N ILE A 20 -8.60 17.16 -27.65
CA ILE A 20 -8.20 15.75 -27.57
C ILE A 20 -6.74 15.55 -27.99
N GLU A 21 -6.26 16.31 -28.99
CA GLU A 21 -4.87 16.26 -29.45
C GLU A 21 -3.89 16.71 -28.36
N GLU A 22 -4.14 17.86 -27.73
CA GLU A 22 -3.30 18.39 -26.64
C GLU A 22 -3.23 17.43 -25.46
N VAL A 23 -4.38 16.88 -25.06
CA VAL A 23 -4.42 15.89 -23.98
C VAL A 23 -3.70 14.61 -24.35
N SER A 24 -3.81 14.14 -25.60
CA SER A 24 -3.07 12.96 -26.06
C SER A 24 -1.56 13.16 -25.90
N ILE A 25 -1.04 14.31 -26.33
CA ILE A 25 0.39 14.65 -26.22
C ILE A 25 0.81 14.73 -24.75
N LYS A 26 -0.01 15.36 -23.91
CA LYS A 26 0.25 15.50 -22.47
C LYS A 26 0.30 14.16 -21.74
N MET A 27 -0.64 13.27 -22.05
CA MET A 27 -0.71 11.91 -21.50
C MET A 27 0.48 11.04 -21.94
N GLU A 28 0.88 11.15 -23.21
CA GLU A 28 2.07 10.47 -23.75
C GLU A 28 3.34 10.94 -23.03
N ALA A 29 3.58 12.26 -22.96
CA ALA A 29 4.77 12.84 -22.35
C ALA A 29 4.91 12.48 -20.87
N SER A 30 3.80 12.39 -20.16
CA SER A 30 3.76 12.03 -18.73
C SER A 30 3.68 10.52 -18.47
N ARG A 31 3.56 9.70 -19.53
CA ARG A 31 3.34 8.24 -19.46
C ARG A 31 2.16 7.87 -18.57
N LYS A 32 1.08 8.66 -18.62
CA LYS A 32 -0.16 8.42 -17.87
C LYS A 32 -1.23 7.92 -18.83
N PHE A 33 -1.87 6.81 -18.48
CA PHE A 33 -2.94 6.21 -19.29
C PHE A 33 -4.33 6.77 -18.97
N THR A 34 -4.44 7.47 -17.84
CA THR A 34 -5.68 8.04 -17.32
C THR A 34 -5.39 9.34 -16.59
N THR A 35 -6.34 10.26 -16.57
CA THR A 35 -6.21 11.54 -15.87
C THR A 35 -7.57 12.10 -15.47
N PRO A 36 -7.68 12.78 -14.31
CA PRO A 36 -8.87 13.55 -13.98
C PRO A 36 -9.07 14.72 -14.94
N VAL A 37 -10.33 15.00 -15.23
CA VAL A 37 -10.79 16.25 -15.82
C VAL A 37 -11.29 17.14 -14.67
N ILE A 38 -10.75 18.34 -14.55
CA ILE A 38 -11.05 19.26 -13.46
C ILE A 38 -11.53 20.62 -13.97
N ASP A 39 -12.29 21.33 -13.15
CA ASP A 39 -12.69 22.70 -13.42
C ASP A 39 -11.59 23.73 -13.00
N SER A 40 -11.91 25.02 -13.11
CA SER A 40 -11.02 26.12 -12.72
C SER A 40 -10.67 26.13 -11.23
N ASP A 41 -11.54 25.57 -10.39
CA ASP A 41 -11.36 25.46 -8.94
C ASP A 41 -10.66 24.13 -8.55
N LYS A 42 -10.19 23.37 -9.55
CA LYS A 42 -9.57 22.04 -9.42
C LYS A 42 -10.48 20.96 -8.87
N LYS A 43 -11.80 21.14 -8.96
CA LYS A 43 -12.76 20.11 -8.58
C LYS A 43 -12.90 19.08 -9.68
N LEU A 44 -13.11 17.82 -9.30
CA LEU A 44 -13.32 16.73 -10.24
C LEU A 44 -14.64 16.93 -11.00
N ILE A 45 -14.59 17.01 -12.32
CA ILE A 45 -15.79 17.09 -13.19
C ILE A 45 -15.89 15.92 -14.18
N GLY A 46 -14.78 15.19 -14.40
CA GLY A 46 -14.76 14.07 -15.31
C GLY A 46 -13.51 13.22 -15.19
N TRP A 47 -13.46 12.13 -15.95
CA TRP A 47 -12.31 11.25 -16.08
C TRP A 47 -12.08 10.91 -17.54
N ILE A 48 -10.82 10.85 -17.95
CA ILE A 48 -10.45 10.46 -19.31
C ILE A 48 -9.38 9.37 -19.29
N THR A 49 -9.51 8.43 -20.21
CA THR A 49 -8.55 7.36 -20.45
C THR A 49 -7.96 7.46 -21.86
N SER A 50 -6.84 6.79 -22.10
CA SER A 50 -6.26 6.67 -23.44
C SER A 50 -7.23 6.01 -24.44
N PHE A 51 -8.16 5.17 -23.98
CA PHE A 51 -9.21 4.60 -24.83
C PHE A 51 -10.21 5.66 -25.28
N ASP A 52 -10.61 6.58 -24.40
CA ASP A 52 -11.51 7.67 -24.72
C ASP A 52 -10.87 8.65 -25.71
N ILE A 53 -9.59 8.96 -25.52
CA ILE A 53 -8.80 9.75 -26.48
C ILE A 53 -8.78 9.07 -27.85
N THR A 54 -8.45 7.76 -27.90
CA THR A 54 -8.43 6.99 -29.15
C THR A 54 -9.80 6.95 -29.83
N LYS A 55 -10.88 6.83 -29.05
CA LYS A 55 -12.26 6.87 -29.54
C LYS A 55 -12.58 8.25 -30.12
N GLY A 56 -12.25 9.31 -29.39
CA GLY A 56 -12.50 10.69 -29.80
C GLY A 56 -11.81 11.06 -31.10
N LEU A 57 -10.53 10.70 -31.25
CA LEU A 57 -9.77 10.90 -32.50
C LEU A 57 -10.43 10.18 -33.68
N ARG A 58 -10.89 8.93 -33.47
CA ARG A 58 -11.57 8.13 -34.51
C ARG A 58 -12.92 8.72 -34.91
N GLU A 59 -13.66 9.25 -33.95
CA GLU A 59 -14.98 9.87 -34.14
C GLU A 59 -14.90 11.35 -34.53
N ASN A 60 -13.68 11.86 -34.76
CA ASN A 60 -13.39 13.25 -35.11
C ASN A 60 -13.98 14.27 -34.11
N LYS A 61 -13.94 13.91 -32.83
CA LYS A 61 -14.28 14.78 -31.70
C LYS A 61 -13.14 15.77 -31.46
N LYS A 62 -13.48 16.95 -30.92
CA LYS A 62 -12.52 18.02 -30.74
C LYS A 62 -12.12 18.20 -29.28
N PHE A 63 -13.08 18.16 -28.37
CA PHE A 63 -12.89 18.54 -26.96
C PHE A 63 -13.10 17.36 -26.00
N ILE A 64 -12.46 17.45 -24.83
CA ILE A 64 -12.52 16.40 -23.79
C ILE A 64 -13.92 16.16 -23.26
N HIS A 65 -14.73 17.20 -23.09
CA HIS A 65 -16.11 17.07 -22.63
C HIS A 65 -16.99 16.19 -23.54
N GLU A 66 -16.59 15.95 -24.79
CA GLU A 66 -17.33 15.08 -25.73
C GLU A 66 -17.09 13.59 -25.50
N VAL A 67 -16.04 13.23 -24.75
CA VAL A 67 -15.56 11.85 -24.61
C VAL A 67 -15.26 11.43 -23.17
N MET A 68 -15.15 12.38 -22.23
CA MET A 68 -14.90 12.06 -20.82
C MET A 68 -16.05 11.29 -20.19
N SER A 69 -15.73 10.46 -19.20
CA SER A 69 -16.73 9.95 -18.26
C SER A 69 -17.11 11.08 -17.29
N PRO A 70 -18.40 11.32 -17.04
CA PRO A 70 -18.85 12.39 -16.14
C PRO A 70 -18.60 12.02 -14.67
N LYS A 71 -18.57 13.02 -13.78
CA LYS A 71 -18.23 12.84 -12.34
C LYS A 71 -19.02 11.72 -11.67
N GLU A 72 -20.29 11.57 -12.01
CA GLU A 72 -21.24 10.63 -11.41
C GLU A 72 -20.84 9.16 -11.62
N ASP A 73 -20.08 8.88 -12.69
CA ASP A 73 -19.60 7.54 -13.03
C ASP A 73 -18.21 7.23 -12.43
N ILE A 74 -17.59 8.21 -11.76
CA ILE A 74 -16.22 8.09 -11.25
C ILE A 74 -16.25 7.67 -9.78
N LYS A 75 -15.59 6.56 -9.48
CA LYS A 75 -15.23 6.24 -8.11
C LYS A 75 -14.03 7.09 -7.67
N TYR A 76 -14.18 7.78 -6.55
CA TYR A 76 -13.13 8.57 -5.91
C TYR A 76 -13.00 8.20 -4.44
N MET A 77 -11.90 8.61 -3.81
CA MET A 77 -11.67 8.45 -2.38
C MET A 77 -11.50 9.81 -1.71
N HIS A 78 -11.89 9.91 -0.44
CA HIS A 78 -11.54 11.05 0.38
C HIS A 78 -10.10 10.92 0.92
N GLU A 79 -9.41 12.04 1.13
CA GLU A 79 -8.00 12.06 1.55
C GLU A 79 -7.72 11.32 2.86
N ASN A 80 -8.72 11.23 3.73
CA ASN A 80 -8.64 10.56 5.02
C ASN A 80 -9.14 9.12 5.01
N ASP A 81 -9.61 8.60 3.87
CA ASP A 81 -10.09 7.23 3.76
C ASP A 81 -8.97 6.21 3.98
N PRO A 82 -9.28 5.03 4.54
CA PRO A 82 -8.30 3.95 4.65
C PRO A 82 -7.79 3.51 3.25
N SER A 83 -6.47 3.49 3.03
CA SER A 83 -5.90 3.13 1.72
C SER A 83 -6.25 1.70 1.27
N ARG A 84 -6.66 0.82 2.19
CA ARG A 84 -7.17 -0.52 1.87
C ARG A 84 -8.35 -0.47 0.90
N LEU A 85 -9.18 0.59 0.94
CA LEU A 85 -10.29 0.73 0.01
C LEU A 85 -9.79 0.84 -1.44
N ALA A 86 -8.69 1.55 -1.71
CA ALA A 86 -8.09 1.60 -3.04
C ALA A 86 -7.70 0.21 -3.56
N VAL A 87 -7.19 -0.65 -2.69
CA VAL A 87 -6.82 -2.04 -3.03
C VAL A 87 -8.05 -2.85 -3.43
N LEU A 88 -9.14 -2.74 -2.66
CA LEU A 88 -10.39 -3.44 -2.94
C LEU A 88 -11.02 -2.94 -4.25
N GLU A 89 -11.07 -1.62 -4.44
CA GLU A 89 -11.64 -1.02 -5.65
C GLU A 89 -10.85 -1.39 -6.91
N THR A 90 -9.52 -1.38 -6.87
CA THR A 90 -8.68 -1.84 -7.99
C THR A 90 -8.86 -3.34 -8.26
N SER A 91 -9.04 -4.17 -7.21
CA SER A 91 -9.25 -5.61 -7.35
C SER A 91 -10.62 -5.95 -7.96
N ASP A 92 -11.69 -5.36 -7.41
CA ASP A 92 -13.07 -5.74 -7.71
C ASP A 92 -13.58 -5.06 -8.99
N SER A 93 -13.24 -3.78 -9.15
CA SER A 93 -13.75 -2.94 -10.25
C SER A 93 -12.76 -2.79 -11.40
N LYS A 94 -11.60 -3.48 -11.33
CA LYS A 94 -10.50 -3.41 -12.33
C LYS A 94 -10.06 -1.97 -12.66
N LEU A 95 -10.19 -1.06 -11.69
CA LEU A 95 -9.80 0.33 -11.85
C LEU A 95 -8.27 0.48 -11.83
N ILE A 96 -7.75 1.17 -12.84
CA ILE A 96 -6.31 1.45 -12.98
C ILE A 96 -5.86 2.58 -12.04
N SER A 97 -6.77 3.50 -11.72
CA SER A 97 -6.49 4.74 -11.00
C SER A 97 -7.75 5.28 -10.31
N ILE A 98 -7.58 5.87 -9.14
CA ILE A 98 -8.66 6.42 -8.31
C ILE A 98 -8.26 7.84 -7.87
N PRO A 99 -9.02 8.90 -8.23
CA PRO A 99 -8.77 10.24 -7.72
C PRO A 99 -9.01 10.34 -6.22
N VAL A 100 -8.19 11.15 -5.56
CA VAL A 100 -8.31 11.47 -4.13
C VAL A 100 -8.73 12.92 -3.98
N LEU A 101 -9.85 13.13 -3.28
CA LEU A 101 -10.46 14.44 -3.05
C LEU A 101 -10.27 14.89 -1.59
N ASP A 102 -10.21 16.20 -1.38
CA ASP A 102 -10.31 16.81 -0.05
C ASP A 102 -11.76 17.14 0.33
N ASP A 103 -11.96 17.77 1.49
CA ASP A 103 -13.27 18.19 2.00
C ASP A 103 -13.97 19.24 1.09
N ASN A 104 -13.23 19.91 0.20
CA ASN A 104 -13.75 20.90 -0.75
C ASN A 104 -14.01 20.31 -2.15
N GLU A 105 -13.93 18.98 -2.30
CA GLU A 105 -14.00 18.24 -3.56
C GLU A 105 -12.87 18.55 -4.55
N VAL A 106 -11.78 19.16 -4.08
CA VAL A 106 -10.58 19.42 -4.90
C VAL A 106 -9.81 18.13 -5.08
N VAL A 107 -9.37 17.84 -6.30
CA VAL A 107 -8.48 16.70 -6.56
C VAL A 107 -7.09 17.04 -6.01
N ILE A 108 -6.65 16.30 -5.00
CA ILE A 108 -5.34 16.50 -4.36
C ILE A 108 -4.33 15.38 -4.67
N GLY A 109 -4.77 14.32 -5.35
CA GLY A 109 -3.90 13.24 -5.78
C GLY A 109 -4.63 12.16 -6.56
N VAL A 110 -3.87 11.17 -7.04
CA VAL A 110 -4.40 9.98 -7.69
C VAL A 110 -3.68 8.75 -7.14
N ILE A 111 -4.43 7.72 -6.76
CA ILE A 111 -3.87 6.40 -6.41
C ILE A 111 -3.95 5.51 -7.64
N ARG A 112 -2.80 5.04 -8.15
CA ARG A 112 -2.72 4.08 -9.25
C ARG A 112 -2.44 2.68 -8.72
N SER A 113 -2.71 1.66 -9.54
CA SER A 113 -2.31 0.28 -9.20
C SER A 113 -0.80 0.17 -8.93
N PHE A 114 0.03 0.97 -9.60
CA PHE A 114 1.47 1.06 -9.33
C PHE A 114 1.76 1.58 -7.91
N ASP A 115 1.05 2.60 -7.44
CA ASP A 115 1.26 3.17 -6.09
C ASP A 115 0.90 2.14 -5.01
N ILE A 116 -0.15 1.33 -5.24
CA ILE A 116 -0.51 0.20 -4.38
C ILE A 116 0.62 -0.83 -4.35
N VAL A 117 1.11 -1.27 -5.52
CA VAL A 117 2.20 -2.26 -5.62
C VAL A 117 3.46 -1.74 -4.94
N ASN A 118 3.85 -0.50 -5.19
CA ASN A 118 5.01 0.13 -4.58
C ASN A 118 4.89 0.21 -3.05
N THR A 119 3.70 0.58 -2.56
CA THR A 119 3.41 0.61 -1.11
C THR A 119 3.54 -0.79 -0.50
N LEU A 120 2.92 -1.80 -1.11
CA LEU A 120 3.00 -3.18 -0.62
C LEU A 120 4.44 -3.73 -0.69
N SER A 121 5.18 -3.44 -1.75
CA SER A 121 6.59 -3.82 -1.88
C SER A 121 7.44 -3.23 -0.75
N SER A 122 7.22 -1.96 -0.39
CA SER A 122 7.94 -1.34 0.73
C SER A 122 7.69 -2.04 2.07
N LEU A 123 6.49 -2.61 2.28
CA LEU A 123 6.18 -3.40 3.47
C LEU A 123 6.90 -4.75 3.46
N TYR A 124 7.06 -5.37 2.29
CA TYR A 124 7.75 -6.66 2.15
C TYR A 124 9.24 -6.52 2.49
N GLU A 125 9.86 -5.39 2.18
CA GLU A 125 11.29 -5.11 2.44
C GLU A 125 11.62 -4.78 3.91
N VAL A 126 10.61 -4.66 4.78
CA VAL A 126 10.84 -4.39 6.21
C VAL A 126 11.63 -5.54 6.85
N LYS A 127 12.77 -5.26 7.47
CA LYS A 127 13.54 -6.29 8.21
C LYS A 127 12.75 -6.87 9.37
N VAL A 128 12.82 -8.18 9.56
CA VAL A 128 12.12 -8.88 10.65
C VAL A 128 12.57 -8.34 12.02
N SER A 129 13.84 -7.92 12.15
CA SER A 129 14.35 -7.29 13.37
C SER A 129 13.53 -6.07 13.80
N LYS A 130 13.03 -5.25 12.87
CA LYS A 130 12.18 -4.09 13.21
C LYS A 130 10.86 -4.49 13.86
N LEU A 131 10.30 -5.65 13.47
CA LEU A 131 9.10 -6.22 14.10
C LEU A 131 9.40 -6.68 15.53
N TYR A 132 10.56 -7.27 15.74
CA TYR A 132 11.03 -7.66 17.06
C TYR A 132 11.35 -6.47 17.96
N GLU A 133 11.94 -5.40 17.44
CA GLU A 133 12.18 -4.14 18.16
C GLU A 133 10.86 -3.49 18.59
N ALA A 134 9.84 -3.54 17.73
CA ALA A 134 8.50 -3.08 18.07
C ALA A 134 7.87 -3.95 19.17
N MET A 135 8.04 -5.28 19.10
CA MET A 135 7.56 -6.22 20.11
C MET A 135 8.24 -5.99 21.47
N GLU A 136 9.56 -5.82 21.52
CA GLU A 136 10.31 -5.50 22.74
C GLU A 136 9.78 -4.23 23.42
N LYS A 137 9.53 -3.16 22.65
CA LYS A 137 8.99 -1.90 23.17
C LYS A 137 7.61 -2.07 23.82
N GLN A 138 6.80 -3.02 23.35
CA GLN A 138 5.47 -3.30 23.90
C GLN A 138 5.55 -4.23 25.13
N LEU A 139 6.50 -5.16 25.14
CA LEU A 139 6.69 -6.13 26.22
C LEU A 139 7.48 -5.53 27.39
N LYS A 140 6.77 -4.86 28.31
CA LYS A 140 7.40 -4.14 29.44
C LYS A 140 8.37 -5.01 30.26
N GLY A 141 9.62 -4.58 30.27
CA GLY A 141 10.73 -5.17 31.02
C GLY A 141 11.29 -6.46 30.42
N VAL A 142 10.84 -6.90 29.26
CA VAL A 142 11.47 -8.04 28.57
C VAL A 142 12.78 -7.58 27.93
N SER A 143 13.82 -8.38 28.19
CA SER A 143 15.08 -8.46 27.46
C SER A 143 15.02 -8.55 25.93
N TRP A 144 15.81 -7.81 25.13
CA TRP A 144 16.14 -8.27 23.77
C TRP A 144 16.71 -9.69 23.79
N ASP A 145 17.64 -9.98 24.70
CA ASP A 145 18.25 -11.31 24.86
C ASP A 145 17.22 -12.37 25.26
N GLU A 146 16.31 -12.03 26.19
CA GLU A 146 15.22 -12.92 26.60
C GLU A 146 14.25 -13.21 25.44
N LEU A 147 14.03 -12.23 24.56
CA LEU A 147 13.22 -12.36 23.36
C LEU A 147 13.89 -13.29 22.35
N MET A 148 15.20 -13.13 22.10
CA MET A 148 15.97 -14.00 21.21
C MET A 148 16.06 -15.44 21.73
N GLU A 149 16.19 -15.62 23.05
CA GLU A 149 16.11 -16.94 23.68
C GLU A 149 14.76 -17.61 23.44
N ALA A 150 13.66 -16.89 23.71
CA ALA A 150 12.32 -17.41 23.50
C ALA A 150 12.09 -17.76 22.02
N SER A 151 12.51 -16.89 21.10
CA SER A 151 12.42 -17.13 19.66
C SER A 151 13.19 -18.36 19.20
N ALA A 152 14.42 -18.56 19.70
CA ALA A 152 15.20 -19.74 19.37
C ALA A 152 14.52 -21.03 19.84
N ILE A 153 13.90 -21.02 21.03
CA ILE A 153 13.14 -22.15 21.58
C ILE A 153 11.91 -22.42 20.71
N ILE A 154 11.10 -21.40 20.41
CA ILE A 154 9.90 -21.55 19.58
C ILE A 154 10.27 -22.04 18.19
N SER A 155 11.27 -21.43 17.55
CA SER A 155 11.76 -21.88 16.24
C SER A 155 12.18 -23.35 16.26
N THR A 156 12.92 -23.78 17.28
CA THR A 156 13.36 -25.18 17.40
C THR A 156 12.16 -26.13 17.56
N ARG A 157 11.14 -25.73 18.33
CA ARG A 157 9.91 -26.53 18.50
C ARG A 157 9.11 -26.65 17.20
N THR A 158 9.04 -25.57 16.43
CA THR A 158 8.26 -25.53 15.18
C THR A 158 8.95 -26.26 14.03
N THR A 159 10.27 -26.09 13.87
CA THR A 159 11.00 -26.64 12.71
C THR A 159 11.70 -27.96 13.01
N GLY A 160 11.84 -28.34 14.29
CA GLY A 160 12.69 -29.45 14.72
C GLY A 160 14.19 -29.19 14.62
N GLN A 161 14.61 -28.02 14.10
CA GLN A 161 16.00 -27.66 13.92
C GLN A 161 16.48 -26.75 15.04
N ARG A 162 17.50 -27.18 15.77
CA ARG A 162 18.07 -26.40 16.87
C ARG A 162 18.79 -25.18 16.33
N ILE A 163 18.45 -24.00 16.86
CA ILE A 163 19.10 -22.72 16.55
C ILE A 163 19.52 -22.02 17.83
N LYS A 164 20.67 -21.33 17.82
CA LYS A 164 21.12 -20.52 18.96
C LYS A 164 20.52 -19.11 18.93
N PRO A 165 20.32 -18.43 20.07
CA PRO A 165 19.74 -17.08 20.11
C PRO A 165 20.46 -16.07 19.21
N GLY A 166 21.80 -15.98 19.28
CA GLY A 166 22.56 -15.05 18.42
C GLY A 166 22.53 -15.40 16.92
N GLU A 167 22.31 -16.67 16.57
CA GLU A 167 22.11 -17.08 15.18
C GLU A 167 20.71 -16.70 14.69
N TYR A 168 19.69 -16.88 15.54
CA TYR A 168 18.33 -16.42 15.28
C TYR A 168 18.29 -14.90 15.08
N GLU A 169 18.99 -14.15 15.94
CA GLU A 169 19.11 -12.70 15.84
C GLU A 169 19.71 -12.26 14.49
N ARG A 170 20.82 -12.89 14.07
CA ARG A 170 21.42 -12.60 12.76
C ARG A 170 20.42 -12.86 11.64
N ARG A 171 19.70 -13.99 11.70
CA ARG A 171 18.69 -14.34 10.70
C ARG A 171 17.60 -13.28 10.58
N ILE A 172 17.04 -12.78 11.68
CA ILE A 172 15.97 -11.76 11.61
C ILE A 172 16.47 -10.38 11.16
N LYS A 173 17.76 -10.08 11.32
CA LYS A 173 18.39 -8.86 10.80
C LYS A 173 18.60 -8.94 9.28
N ASP A 174 18.92 -10.13 8.78
CA ASP A 174 19.17 -10.35 7.35
C ASP A 174 17.86 -10.57 6.57
N SER A 175 16.87 -11.23 7.17
CA SER A 175 15.58 -11.53 6.53
C SER A 175 14.60 -10.36 6.52
N THR A 176 13.83 -10.28 5.44
CA THR A 176 12.72 -9.36 5.24
C THR A 176 11.39 -9.97 5.70
N PHE A 177 10.39 -9.12 5.92
CA PHE A 177 9.04 -9.53 6.31
C PHE A 177 8.40 -10.40 5.23
N GLY A 178 8.60 -10.04 3.96
CA GLY A 178 8.16 -10.85 2.82
C GLY A 178 8.73 -12.27 2.89
N GLU A 179 10.05 -12.42 2.98
CA GLU A 179 10.70 -13.73 3.08
C GLU A 179 10.18 -14.53 4.28
N ALA A 180 9.99 -13.89 5.42
CA ALA A 180 9.48 -14.53 6.63
C ALA A 180 8.06 -15.07 6.44
N ILE A 181 7.15 -14.28 5.84
CA ILE A 181 5.77 -14.72 5.53
C ILE A 181 5.79 -15.98 4.64
N TRP A 182 6.62 -15.97 3.59
CA TRP A 182 6.72 -17.11 2.68
C TRP A 182 7.29 -18.35 3.38
N ALA A 183 8.36 -18.18 4.16
CA ALA A 183 9.00 -19.26 4.90
C ALA A 183 8.06 -19.90 5.95
N THR A 184 7.16 -19.12 6.56
CA THR A 184 6.18 -19.65 7.53
C THR A 184 4.93 -20.23 6.87
N GLY A 185 4.78 -20.11 5.55
CA GLY A 185 3.60 -20.59 4.82
C GLY A 185 2.37 -19.69 4.98
N GLY A 186 2.57 -18.39 5.13
CA GLY A 186 1.51 -17.39 5.18
C GLY A 186 1.58 -16.45 6.39
N LEU A 187 0.87 -15.32 6.25
CA LEU A 187 0.84 -14.22 7.22
C LEU A 187 0.31 -14.68 8.59
N GLU A 188 -0.73 -15.51 8.61
CA GLU A 188 -1.34 -16.03 9.83
C GLU A 188 -0.33 -16.84 10.66
N ARG A 189 0.40 -17.75 10.01
CA ARG A 189 1.41 -18.60 10.67
C ARG A 189 2.58 -17.78 11.20
N PHE A 190 2.99 -16.74 10.47
CA PHE A 190 3.99 -15.80 10.95
C PHE A 190 3.55 -15.13 12.27
N PHE A 191 2.33 -14.59 12.31
CA PHE A 191 1.81 -13.94 13.52
C PHE A 191 1.59 -14.90 14.68
N VAL A 192 1.09 -16.12 14.43
CA VAL A 192 1.00 -17.17 15.47
C VAL A 192 2.37 -17.46 16.07
N GLY A 193 3.43 -17.48 15.25
CA GLY A 193 4.81 -17.62 15.72
C GLY A 193 5.24 -16.48 16.65
N LEU A 194 4.97 -15.23 16.28
CA LEU A 194 5.28 -14.06 17.12
C LEU A 194 4.52 -14.09 18.46
N ILE A 195 3.24 -14.47 18.44
CA ILE A 195 2.42 -14.61 19.65
C ILE A 195 3.03 -15.67 20.58
N ALA A 196 3.39 -16.84 20.06
CA ALA A 196 4.01 -17.90 20.85
C ALA A 196 5.35 -17.49 21.49
N VAL A 197 6.14 -16.65 20.81
CA VAL A 197 7.35 -16.04 21.37
C VAL A 197 7.01 -15.12 22.54
N GLY A 198 6.04 -14.22 22.35
CA GLY A 198 5.56 -13.30 23.39
C GLY A 198 5.03 -14.03 24.63
N GLU A 199 4.23 -15.08 24.44
CA GLU A 199 3.71 -15.90 25.53
C GLU A 199 4.84 -16.59 26.31
N LEU A 200 5.80 -17.19 25.61
CA LEU A 200 6.91 -17.89 26.25
C LEU A 200 7.80 -16.94 27.06
N VAL A 201 8.12 -15.77 26.53
CA VAL A 201 9.00 -14.82 27.22
C VAL A 201 8.34 -14.26 28.47
N ILE A 202 7.03 -13.94 28.41
CA ILE A 202 6.26 -13.50 29.59
C ILE A 202 6.19 -14.63 30.62
N ALA A 203 5.86 -15.86 30.22
CA ALA A 203 5.73 -16.99 31.13
C ALA A 203 7.03 -17.27 31.90
N ARG A 204 8.18 -17.25 31.19
CA ARG A 204 9.50 -17.42 31.82
C ARG A 204 9.79 -16.29 32.80
N LYS A 205 9.42 -15.06 32.47
CA LYS A 205 9.66 -13.92 33.34
C LYS A 205 8.82 -13.97 34.62
N VAL A 206 7.52 -14.28 34.52
CA VAL A 206 6.65 -14.46 35.69
C VAL A 206 7.14 -15.63 36.55
N GLY A 207 7.58 -16.73 35.93
CA GLY A 207 8.14 -17.88 36.62
C GLY A 207 9.43 -17.58 37.40
N LYS A 208 10.27 -16.66 36.92
CA LYS A 208 11.49 -16.21 37.62
C LYS A 208 11.22 -15.22 38.77
N ALA A 209 10.05 -14.57 38.77
CA ALA A 209 9.67 -13.58 39.79
C ALA A 209 8.95 -14.20 41.00
N ARG A 210 8.67 -15.50 40.96
CA ARG A 210 8.16 -16.31 42.07
C ARG A 210 9.30 -17.08 42.71
#